data_AF-A0A4Q3HYT0-F1
#
_entry.id   AF-A0A4Q3HYT0-F1
#
_cell.length_a   1.000
_cell.length_b   1.000
_cell.length_c   1.000
_cell.angle_alpha   90.00
_cell.angle_beta   90.00
_cell.angle_gamma   90.00
#
_symmetry.space_group_name_H-M   'P 1'
#
loop_
_entity.id
_entity.type
_entity.pdbx_description
1 polymer ?
#
loop_
_entity_poly.entity_id
_entity_poly.type
_entity_poly.pdbx_seq_one_letter_code
_entity_poly.pdbx_strand_id
1 'polypeptide(L)'
;MTILIDNARARRIFIERQQLSAPPTRALNKAGLLQLIDDLGFVQVDSIATVERAHHMILFSRNQTYRREHLTSLMEKDGELFEHWTHDASIIPARLFRY
;
A
#
# COMPACT_ATOMS: atom_id res chain seq x y z
N MET A 1 19.40 -24.37 -9.27
CA MET A 1 20.43 -23.69 -8.46
C MET A 1 19.71 -22.79 -7.48
N THR A 2 19.87 -23.00 -6.17
CA THR A 2 19.21 -22.18 -5.13
C THR A 2 20.13 -21.03 -4.75
N ILE A 3 19.62 -19.80 -4.74
CA ILE A 3 20.37 -18.62 -4.28
C ILE A 3 20.16 -18.50 -2.77
N LEU A 4 21.22 -18.74 -1.99
CA LEU A 4 21.19 -18.53 -0.54
C LEU A 4 21.35 -17.04 -0.22
N ILE A 5 20.47 -16.52 0.64
CA ILE A 5 20.55 -15.15 1.17
C ILE A 5 20.73 -15.21 2.68
N ASP A 6 21.66 -14.40 3.21
CA ASP A 6 21.80 -14.25 4.66
C ASP A 6 20.62 -13.45 5.26
N ASN A 7 20.43 -13.56 6.58
CA ASN A 7 19.32 -12.90 7.27
C ASN A 7 19.37 -11.37 7.17
N ALA A 8 20.55 -10.77 7.10
CA ALA A 8 20.69 -9.31 7.00
C ALA A 8 20.19 -8.82 5.63
N ARG A 9 20.51 -9.55 4.57
CA ARG A 9 20.06 -9.30 3.20
C ARG A 9 18.56 -9.59 3.06
N ALA A 10 18.08 -10.69 3.62
CA ALA A 10 16.65 -11.02 3.63
C ALA A 10 15.83 -9.91 4.30
N ARG A 11 16.27 -9.38 5.46
CA ARG A 11 15.59 -8.27 6.15
C ARG A 11 15.56 -7.00 5.31
N ARG A 12 16.66 -6.63 4.66
CA ARG A 12 16.70 -5.45 3.79
C ARG A 12 15.73 -5.57 2.62
N ILE A 13 15.70 -6.74 1.97
CA ILE A 13 14.74 -7.02 0.90
C ILE A 13 13.30 -6.92 1.43
N PHE A 14 13.03 -7.51 2.60
CA PHE A 14 11.69 -7.46 3.19
C PHE A 14 11.23 -6.02 3.47
N ILE A 15 12.06 -5.21 4.12
CA ILE A 15 11.73 -3.80 4.44
C ILE A 15 11.58 -2.97 3.16
N GLU A 16 12.40 -3.21 2.13
CA GLU A 16 12.29 -2.54 0.84
C GLU A 16 10.97 -2.90 0.14
N ARG A 17 10.64 -4.19 0.05
CA ARG A 17 9.38 -4.66 -0.57
C ARG A 17 8.13 -4.22 0.18
N GLN A 18 8.23 -3.99 1.48
CA GLN A 18 7.16 -3.40 2.29
C GLN A 18 7.05 -1.88 2.18
N GLN A 19 7.90 -1.24 1.35
CA GLN A 19 7.94 0.20 1.12
C GLN A 19 8.26 1.01 2.39
N LEU A 20 9.13 0.46 3.24
CA LEU A 20 9.52 1.03 4.54
C LEU A 20 10.98 1.52 4.59
N SER A 21 11.71 1.45 3.46
CA SER A 21 13.12 1.86 3.39
C SER A 21 13.35 3.30 2.92
N ALA A 22 12.34 3.91 2.29
CA ALA A 22 12.42 5.27 1.78
C ALA A 22 12.13 6.32 2.87
N PRO A 23 12.65 7.55 2.75
CA PRO A 23 12.28 8.64 3.67
C PRO A 23 10.77 8.89 3.63
N PRO A 24 10.08 8.89 4.79
CA PRO A 24 8.61 8.95 4.82
C PRO A 24 8.06 10.35 4.51
N THR A 25 8.90 11.37 4.37
CA THR A 25 8.49 12.77 4.20
C THR A 25 8.53 13.25 2.75
N ARG A 26 8.86 12.37 1.79
CA ARG A 26 8.83 12.72 0.37
C ARG A 26 7.39 13.00 -0.06
N ALA A 27 7.18 14.11 -0.78
CA ALA A 27 5.87 14.49 -1.29
C ALA A 27 5.21 13.35 -2.09
N LEU A 28 4.02 12.94 -1.66
CA LEU A 28 3.22 11.87 -2.24
C LEU A 28 2.00 12.47 -2.96
N ASN A 29 2.09 12.56 -4.28
CA ASN A 29 0.94 12.89 -5.11
C ASN A 29 0.04 11.65 -5.32
N LYS A 30 -1.12 11.84 -5.96
CA LYS A 30 -2.08 10.76 -6.23
C LYS A 30 -1.47 9.58 -7.01
N ALA A 31 -0.69 9.86 -8.05
CA ALA A 31 -0.01 8.83 -8.84
C ALA A 31 1.03 8.05 -8.01
N GLY A 32 1.76 8.72 -7.12
CA GLY A 32 2.69 8.10 -6.20
C GLY A 32 1.99 7.21 -5.17
N LEU A 33 0.79 7.60 -4.72
CA LEU A 33 -0.03 6.74 -3.87
C LEU A 33 -0.50 5.47 -4.61
N LEU A 34 -0.94 5.60 -5.86
CA LEU A 34 -1.29 4.44 -6.69
C LEU A 34 -0.09 3.50 -6.84
N GLN A 35 1.08 4.04 -7.18
CA GLN A 35 2.32 3.26 -7.31
C GLN A 35 2.70 2.57 -5.98
N LEU A 36 2.56 3.26 -4.85
CA LEU A 36 2.82 2.69 -3.53
C LEU A 36 1.92 1.47 -3.26
N ILE A 37 0.62 1.58 -3.54
CA ILE A 37 -0.33 0.47 -3.36
C ILE A 37 -0.05 -0.65 -4.36
N ASP A 38 0.39 -0.31 -5.57
CA ASP A 38 0.83 -1.25 -6.59
C ASP A 38 2.05 -2.07 -6.16
N ASP A 39 3.04 -1.42 -5.55
CA ASP A 39 4.25 -2.07 -5.07
C ASP A 39 3.98 -2.98 -3.86
N LEU A 40 2.99 -2.63 -3.04
CA LEU A 40 2.50 -3.48 -1.94
C LEU A 40 1.62 -4.63 -2.43
N GLY A 41 0.97 -4.48 -3.58
CA GLY A 41 0.02 -5.42 -4.17
C GLY A 41 -1.39 -5.33 -3.59
N PHE A 42 -1.54 -4.98 -2.31
CA PHE A 42 -2.82 -4.65 -1.68
C PHE A 42 -2.62 -3.89 -0.36
N VAL A 43 -3.70 -3.31 0.16
CA VAL A 43 -3.76 -2.75 1.53
C VAL A 43 -5.00 -3.26 2.23
N GLN A 44 -4.85 -3.90 3.38
CA GLN A 44 -5.97 -4.40 4.17
C GLN A 44 -6.85 -3.27 4.72
N VAL A 45 -8.16 -3.42 4.58
CA VAL A 45 -9.19 -2.53 5.12
C VAL A 45 -9.61 -3.02 6.49
N ASP A 46 -9.97 -2.07 7.37
CA ASP A 46 -10.47 -2.35 8.70
C ASP A 46 -11.72 -1.50 8.94
N SER A 47 -12.68 -2.07 9.65
CA SER A 47 -13.94 -1.42 10.05
C SER A 47 -13.82 -0.68 11.37
N ILE A 48 -12.80 -0.96 12.20
CA ILE A 48 -12.59 -0.32 13.49
C ILE A 48 -11.80 0.99 13.32
N ALA A 49 -12.30 2.06 13.94
CA ALA A 49 -11.73 3.40 13.83
C ALA A 49 -11.56 4.11 15.20
N THR A 50 -11.27 3.36 16.28
CA THR A 50 -11.08 3.95 17.62
C THR A 50 -9.95 4.99 17.66
N VAL A 51 -8.88 4.76 16.89
CA VAL A 51 -7.82 5.76 16.64
C VAL A 51 -7.89 6.21 15.19
N GLU A 52 -7.73 5.25 14.27
CA GLU A 52 -7.88 5.42 12.83
C GLU A 52 -7.98 4.02 12.21
N ARG A 53 -8.56 3.90 11.00
CA ARG A 53 -8.63 2.64 10.26
C ARG A 53 -7.25 2.19 9.78
N ALA A 54 -7.00 0.88 9.80
CA ALA A 54 -5.70 0.29 9.52
C ALA A 54 -5.07 0.75 8.19
N HIS A 55 -5.83 0.78 7.10
CA HIS A 55 -5.34 1.20 5.78
C HIS A 55 -4.75 2.63 5.78
N HIS A 56 -5.32 3.55 6.55
CA HIS A 56 -4.75 4.90 6.66
C HIS A 56 -3.44 4.90 7.46
N MET A 57 -3.33 4.08 8.51
CA MET A 57 -2.09 3.93 9.29
C MET A 57 -0.98 3.23 8.49
N ILE A 58 -1.33 2.21 7.69
CA ILE A 58 -0.43 1.50 6.79
C ILE A 58 0.19 2.47 5.78
N LEU A 59 -0.64 3.30 5.13
CA LEU A 59 -0.16 4.27 4.14
C LEU A 59 0.65 5.40 4.78
N PHE A 60 0.21 5.93 5.92
CA PHE A 60 0.92 6.99 6.64
C PHE A 60 2.30 6.55 7.17
N SER A 61 2.43 5.30 7.64
CA SER A 61 3.71 4.78 8.14
C SER A 61 4.78 4.65 7.05
N ARG A 62 4.36 4.50 5.78
CA ARG A 62 5.25 4.47 4.60
C ARG A 62 5.51 5.88 4.06
N ASN A 63 4.51 6.76 4.15
CA ASN A 63 4.66 8.15 3.74
C ASN A 63 3.74 9.09 4.53
N GLN A 64 4.33 9.98 5.33
CA GLN A 64 3.66 10.94 6.20
C GLN A 64 3.04 12.12 5.44
N THR A 65 3.34 12.29 4.16
CA THR A 65 2.66 13.26 3.28
C THR A 65 1.38 12.69 2.64
N TYR A 66 0.99 11.46 3.01
CA TYR A 66 -0.25 10.82 2.60
C TYR A 66 -1.48 11.71 2.84
N ARG A 67 -2.41 11.61 1.89
CA ARG A 67 -3.64 12.40 1.78
C ARG A 67 -4.80 11.46 1.48
N ARG A 68 -5.83 11.46 2.32
CA ARG A 68 -6.98 10.53 2.21
C ARG A 68 -7.76 10.78 0.93
N GLU A 69 -7.85 12.04 0.51
CA GLU A 69 -8.51 12.48 -0.70
C GLU A 69 -7.93 11.83 -1.97
N HIS A 70 -6.62 11.51 -1.97
CA HIS A 70 -6.01 10.77 -3.08
C HIS A 70 -6.51 9.32 -3.10
N LEU A 71 -6.61 8.65 -1.94
CA LEU A 71 -7.13 7.29 -1.86
C LEU A 71 -8.58 7.22 -2.30
N THR A 72 -9.42 8.13 -1.78
CA THR A 72 -10.83 8.25 -2.17
C THR A 72 -10.98 8.50 -3.67
N SER A 73 -10.18 9.42 -4.25
CA SER A 73 -10.21 9.67 -5.70
C SER A 73 -9.87 8.42 -6.50
N LEU A 74 -8.81 7.70 -6.12
CA LEU A 74 -8.37 6.49 -6.82
C LEU A 74 -9.41 5.37 -6.80
N MET A 75 -10.15 5.25 -5.70
CA MET A 75 -11.20 4.23 -5.54
C MET A 75 -12.51 4.62 -6.22
N GLU A 76 -13.01 5.83 -5.95
CA GLU A 76 -14.39 6.21 -6.28
C GLU A 76 -14.53 6.93 -7.61
N LYS A 77 -13.49 7.65 -8.05
CA LYS A 77 -13.55 8.48 -9.27
C LYS A 77 -12.75 7.88 -10.42
N ASP A 78 -11.54 7.44 -10.13
CA ASP A 78 -10.60 6.98 -11.15
C ASP A 78 -10.80 5.48 -11.46
N GLY A 79 -11.30 4.70 -10.50
CA GLY A 79 -11.46 3.24 -10.65
C GLY A 79 -10.13 2.48 -10.75
N GLU A 80 -9.03 3.11 -10.35
CA GLU A 80 -7.68 2.53 -10.37
C GLU A 80 -7.45 1.58 -9.19
N LEU A 81 -8.24 1.74 -8.13
CA LEU A 81 -8.27 0.87 -6.96
C LEU A 81 -9.71 0.41 -6.72
N PHE A 82 -9.87 -0.80 -6.19
CA PHE A 82 -11.17 -1.31 -5.79
C PHE A 82 -11.07 -2.09 -4.47
N GLU A 83 -12.19 -2.18 -3.76
CA GLU A 83 -12.28 -3.00 -2.55
C GLU A 83 -12.76 -4.41 -2.90
N HIS A 84 -12.07 -5.43 -2.39
CA HIS A 84 -12.47 -6.81 -2.55
C HIS A 84 -12.00 -7.69 -1.38
N TRP A 85 -12.68 -8.82 -1.21
CA TRP A 85 -12.31 -9.83 -0.23
C TRP A 85 -11.22 -10.73 -0.81
N THR A 86 -10.04 -10.70 -0.20
CA THR A 86 -9.00 -11.71 -0.43
C THR A 86 -9.10 -12.78 0.65
N HIS A 87 -8.03 -13.00 1.42
CA HIS A 87 -8.12 -13.62 2.75
C HIS A 87 -8.82 -12.69 3.76
N ASP A 88 -8.77 -11.36 3.54
CA ASP A 88 -9.41 -10.29 4.30
C ASP A 88 -9.86 -9.16 3.35
N ALA A 89 -10.73 -8.26 3.82
CA ALA A 89 -11.14 -7.06 3.08
C ALA A 89 -9.92 -6.21 2.71
N SER A 90 -9.76 -5.88 1.43
CA SER A 90 -8.53 -5.25 0.90
C SER A 90 -8.83 -4.24 -0.20
N ILE A 91 -8.05 -3.17 -0.25
CA ILE A 91 -7.93 -2.25 -1.39
C ILE A 91 -6.86 -2.82 -2.32
N ILE A 92 -7.23 -3.03 -3.59
CA ILE A 92 -6.42 -3.74 -4.56
C ILE A 92 -6.30 -2.90 -5.85
N PRO A 93 -5.13 -2.89 -6.51
CA PRO A 93 -5.01 -2.30 -7.84
C PRO A 93 -5.92 -2.97 -8.87
N ALA A 94 -6.76 -2.17 -9.54
CA ALA A 94 -7.70 -2.65 -10.56
C ALA A 94 -6.98 -3.37 -11.72
N ARG A 95 -5.74 -2.98 -12.02
CA ARG A 95 -4.92 -3.64 -13.06
C ARG A 95 -4.67 -5.13 -12.84
N LEU A 96 -4.87 -5.64 -11.61
CA LEU A 96 -4.73 -7.07 -11.28
C LEU A 96 -5.98 -7.89 -11.67
N PHE A 97 -7.10 -7.25 -12.00
CA PHE A 97 -8.38 -7.88 -12.30
C PHE A 97 -8.99 -7.33 -13.60
N ARG A 98 -8.33 -7.56 -14.74
CA ARG A 98 -8.74 -7.02 -16.06
C ARG A 98 -9.72 -7.92 -16.83
N TYR A 99 -10.73 -8.46 -16.18
CA TYR A 99 -11.68 -9.39 -16.80
C TYR A 99 -13.12 -8.98 -16.53
#